data_AF-L0AER3-F1
#
_entry.id   AF-L0AER3-F1
#
_cell.length_a   1.000
_cell.length_b   1.000
_cell.length_c   1.000
_cell.angle_alpha   90.00
_cell.angle_beta   90.00
_cell.angle_gamma   90.00
#
_symmetry.space_group_name_H-M   'P 1'
#
loop_
_entity.id
_entity.type
_entity.pdbx_description
1 polymer ?
#
loop_
_entity_poly.entity_id
_entity_poly.type
_entity_poly.pdbx_seq_one_letter_code
_entity_poly.pdbx_strand_id
1 'polypeptide(L)'
;MEKTPGGTPVGVDDPYEFAGVCDHLTGDGDCRYALEYAEHDPEFARERAQEEYACPVGDPECEETWADCPHFRSRNRDRECARCDLEEKRMAHDDERPLLEEHHLSYARDGETLSHEITVSLCRWCHSKVHNSWARITDDATPEPDAIAELEGRRSRERDELGFTSAADWYDREGDNQGTTDE
;
A
#
# COMPACT_ATOMS: atom_id res chain seq x y z
N MET A 1 15.52 -15.59 1.55
CA MET A 1 14.57 -14.60 2.05
C MET A 1 15.34 -13.43 2.59
N GLU A 2 15.14 -12.27 1.97
CA GLU A 2 15.72 -11.01 2.38
C GLU A 2 15.22 -10.63 3.79
N LYS A 3 15.96 -9.75 4.47
CA LYS A 3 15.70 -9.36 5.85
C LYS A 3 15.65 -7.85 6.00
N THR A 4 14.78 -7.39 6.88
CA THR A 4 14.74 -6.00 7.36
C THR A 4 16.08 -5.63 8.02
N PRO A 5 16.37 -4.32 8.20
CA PRO A 5 17.52 -3.87 8.99
C PRO A 5 17.58 -4.45 10.41
N GLY A 6 16.41 -4.77 10.99
CA GLY A 6 16.28 -5.45 12.29
C GLY A 6 16.47 -6.97 12.25
N GLY A 7 16.74 -7.56 11.08
CA GLY A 7 17.01 -8.98 10.89
C GLY A 7 15.77 -9.88 10.78
N THR A 8 14.57 -9.32 10.76
CA THR A 8 13.32 -10.07 10.51
C THR A 8 13.11 -10.28 9.02
N PRO A 9 12.42 -11.34 8.58
CA PRO A 9 12.20 -11.57 7.16
C PRO A 9 11.25 -10.53 6.56
N VAL A 10 11.46 -10.20 5.29
CA VAL A 10 10.53 -9.40 4.47
C VAL A 10 9.60 -10.27 3.60
N GLY A 11 9.66 -11.60 3.74
CA GLY A 11 8.73 -12.51 3.06
C GLY A 11 9.00 -12.79 1.58
N VAL A 12 10.11 -12.29 1.01
CA VAL A 12 10.51 -12.48 -0.39
C VAL A 12 11.99 -12.87 -0.50
N ASP A 13 12.37 -13.51 -1.62
CA ASP A 13 13.78 -13.80 -1.92
C ASP A 13 14.45 -12.68 -2.70
N ASP A 14 13.74 -12.07 -3.65
CA ASP A 14 14.18 -10.91 -4.43
C ASP A 14 13.09 -9.81 -4.41
N PRO A 15 13.33 -8.64 -3.80
CA PRO A 15 12.39 -7.52 -3.80
C PRO A 15 12.02 -7.01 -5.20
N TYR A 16 12.92 -7.11 -6.18
CA TYR A 16 12.69 -6.58 -7.51
C TYR A 16 11.61 -7.36 -8.28
N GLU A 17 11.29 -8.60 -7.89
CA GLU A 17 10.15 -9.33 -8.44
C GLU A 17 8.80 -8.60 -8.21
N PHE A 18 8.77 -7.66 -7.27
CA PHE A 18 7.61 -6.84 -6.92
C PHE A 18 7.77 -5.36 -7.32
N ALA A 19 8.87 -5.01 -7.99
CA ALA A 19 9.10 -3.66 -8.46
C ALA A 19 8.22 -3.36 -9.68
N GLY A 20 7.65 -2.16 -9.70
CA GLY A 20 6.89 -1.60 -10.80
C GLY A 20 7.60 -0.39 -11.40
N VAL A 21 6.80 0.54 -11.92
CA VAL A 21 7.32 1.82 -12.42
C VAL A 21 7.93 2.65 -11.30
N CYS A 22 8.98 3.41 -11.62
CA CYS A 22 9.60 4.31 -10.66
C CYS A 22 8.61 5.42 -10.25
N ASP A 23 8.47 5.65 -8.94
CA ASP A 23 7.62 6.70 -8.36
C ASP A 23 8.04 8.12 -8.77
N HIS A 24 9.30 8.28 -9.19
CA HIS A 24 9.86 9.54 -9.68
C HIS A 24 9.69 9.73 -11.19
N LEU A 25 9.22 8.72 -11.92
CA LEU A 25 8.90 8.84 -13.33
C LEU A 25 7.71 9.80 -13.51
N THR A 26 7.88 10.83 -14.34
CA THR A 26 6.78 11.69 -14.79
C THR A 26 6.10 11.07 -16.02
N GLY A 27 4.91 11.57 -16.37
CA GLY A 27 4.19 11.11 -17.56
C GLY A 27 4.92 11.42 -18.88
N ASP A 28 5.84 12.38 -18.86
CA ASP A 28 6.65 12.78 -20.01
C ASP A 28 7.97 11.99 -20.12
N GLY A 29 8.25 11.08 -19.17
CA GLY A 29 9.46 10.26 -19.15
C GLY A 29 10.59 10.84 -18.28
N ASP A 30 10.39 12.01 -17.68
CA ASP A 30 11.43 12.70 -16.90
C ASP A 30 11.56 12.14 -15.47
N CYS A 31 12.74 12.34 -14.90
CA CYS A 31 13.06 12.04 -13.51
C CYS A 31 12.69 13.22 -12.59
N ARG A 32 11.54 13.13 -11.92
CA ARG A 32 11.12 14.12 -10.90
C ARG A 32 12.16 14.28 -9.80
N TYR A 33 12.87 13.20 -9.42
CA TYR A 33 13.89 13.28 -8.38
C TYR A 33 15.00 14.26 -8.75
N ALA A 34 15.56 14.13 -9.95
CA ALA A 34 16.63 15.00 -10.43
C ALA A 34 16.18 16.47 -10.57
N LEU A 35 14.90 16.70 -10.85
CA LEU A 35 14.33 18.05 -10.99
C LEU A 35 14.05 18.72 -9.64
N GLU A 36 13.43 18.00 -8.70
CA GLU A 36 12.96 18.57 -7.42
C GLU A 36 13.99 18.47 -6.29
N TYR A 37 14.90 17.50 -6.35
CA TYR A 37 15.87 17.20 -5.29
C TYR A 37 17.32 17.28 -5.77
N ALA A 38 17.61 18.15 -6.74
CA ALA A 38 18.94 18.31 -7.32
C ALA A 38 20.04 18.62 -6.26
N GLU A 39 19.67 19.26 -5.16
CA GLU A 39 20.61 19.55 -4.06
C GLU A 39 20.94 18.32 -3.19
N HIS A 40 20.08 17.31 -3.17
CA HIS A 40 20.28 16.08 -2.39
C HIS A 40 21.31 15.16 -3.05
N ASP A 41 21.32 15.10 -4.39
CA ASP A 41 22.32 14.41 -5.18
C ASP A 41 22.68 15.22 -6.44
N PRO A 42 23.62 16.19 -6.31
CA PRO A 42 24.01 17.05 -7.42
C PRO A 42 24.70 16.31 -8.57
N GLU A 43 25.34 15.18 -8.28
CA GLU A 43 26.01 14.38 -9.31
C GLU A 43 24.98 13.70 -10.19
N PHE A 44 24.02 12.99 -9.58
CA PHE A 44 22.89 12.39 -10.29
C PHE A 44 22.09 13.43 -11.07
N ALA A 45 21.78 14.58 -10.46
CA ALA A 45 21.04 15.64 -11.14
C ALA A 45 21.78 16.20 -12.36
N ARG A 46 23.11 16.30 -12.30
CA ARG A 46 23.94 16.74 -13.42
C ARG A 46 24.04 15.68 -14.52
N GLU A 47 24.10 14.40 -14.17
CA GLU A 47 24.03 13.30 -15.16
C GLU A 47 22.69 13.33 -15.87
N ARG A 48 21.60 13.39 -15.11
CA ARG A 48 20.25 13.49 -15.67
C ARG A 48 20.08 14.74 -16.53
N ALA A 49 20.62 15.89 -16.14
CA ALA A 49 20.57 17.10 -16.96
C ALA A 49 21.28 16.97 -18.33
N GLN A 50 22.30 16.11 -18.45
CA GLN A 50 22.94 15.80 -19.74
C GLN A 50 22.06 14.92 -20.63
N GLU A 51 21.22 14.10 -20.00
CA GLU A 51 20.24 13.20 -20.63
C GLU A 51 18.83 13.83 -20.67
N GLU A 52 18.73 15.15 -20.73
CA GLU A 52 17.44 15.90 -20.78
C GLU A 52 16.46 15.55 -19.65
N TYR A 53 16.99 15.16 -18.48
CA TYR A 53 16.27 14.66 -17.31
C TYR A 53 15.54 13.34 -17.50
N ALA A 54 15.84 12.56 -18.54
CA ALA A 54 15.24 11.24 -18.76
C ALA A 54 15.37 10.34 -17.52
N CYS A 55 14.29 9.64 -17.18
CA CYS A 55 14.30 8.67 -16.10
C CYS A 55 15.09 7.41 -16.53
N PRO A 56 16.12 6.98 -15.78
CA PRO A 56 16.98 5.85 -16.16
C PRO A 56 16.21 4.54 -16.39
N VAL A 57 15.13 4.38 -15.63
CA VAL A 57 14.31 3.15 -15.57
C VAL A 57 12.87 3.42 -16.00
N GLY A 58 12.66 4.52 -16.72
CA GLY A 58 11.34 4.93 -17.20
C GLY A 58 10.92 4.25 -18.49
N ASP A 59 11.90 3.88 -19.31
CA ASP A 59 11.71 3.23 -20.60
C ASP A 59 12.04 1.72 -20.47
N PRO A 60 11.07 0.81 -20.75
CA PRO A 60 11.31 -0.63 -20.70
C PRO A 60 12.28 -1.14 -21.77
N GLU A 61 12.63 -0.34 -22.80
CA GLU A 61 13.62 -0.67 -23.81
C GLU A 61 15.05 -0.24 -23.44
N CYS A 62 15.23 0.49 -22.33
CA CYS A 62 16.55 0.88 -21.83
C CYS A 62 17.36 -0.33 -21.32
N GLU A 63 18.69 -0.24 -21.46
CA GLU A 63 19.62 -1.24 -20.91
C GLU A 63 19.73 -1.14 -19.37
N GLU A 64 19.43 0.04 -18.80
CA GLU A 64 19.43 0.29 -17.36
C GLU A 64 18.27 -0.43 -16.68
N THR A 65 18.58 -1.17 -15.63
CA THR A 65 17.62 -1.87 -14.79
C THR A 65 17.32 -1.07 -13.52
N TRP A 66 16.30 -1.46 -12.76
CA TRP A 66 15.99 -0.84 -11.46
C TRP A 66 17.19 -0.76 -10.53
N ALA A 67 18.11 -1.72 -10.61
CA ALA A 67 19.33 -1.76 -9.81
C ALA A 67 20.31 -0.62 -10.13
N ASP A 68 20.23 -0.03 -11.33
CA ASP A 68 21.16 0.98 -11.83
C ASP A 68 20.73 2.41 -11.46
N CYS A 69 19.47 2.61 -11.05
CA CYS A 69 18.96 3.91 -10.64
C CYS A 69 19.07 4.10 -9.12
N PRO A 70 20.03 4.88 -8.59
CA PRO A 70 20.29 4.99 -7.15
C PRO A 70 19.11 5.53 -6.33
N HIS A 71 18.20 6.25 -6.98
CA HIS A 71 17.01 6.84 -6.38
C HIS A 71 15.74 6.09 -6.78
N PHE A 72 15.87 4.82 -7.20
CA PHE A 72 14.72 4.01 -7.54
C PHE A 72 13.82 3.81 -6.32
N ARG A 73 12.55 4.16 -6.51
CA ARG A 73 11.48 3.88 -5.56
C ARG A 73 10.32 3.30 -6.33
N SER A 74 9.75 2.21 -5.85
CA SER A 74 8.54 1.61 -6.38
C SER A 74 7.63 1.26 -5.22
N ARG A 75 6.60 2.08 -5.02
CA ARG A 75 5.55 1.79 -4.02
C ARG A 75 4.35 1.20 -4.73
N ASN A 76 4.03 -0.04 -4.42
CA ASN A 76 2.79 -0.64 -4.86
C ASN A 76 1.62 0.08 -4.16
N ARG A 77 0.68 0.60 -4.95
CA ARG A 77 -0.51 1.31 -4.47
C ARG A 77 -1.79 0.51 -4.67
N ASP A 78 -1.65 -0.79 -4.89
CA ASP A 78 -2.79 -1.68 -5.06
C ASP A 78 -3.64 -1.63 -3.80
N ARG A 79 -4.95 -1.74 -4.02
CA ARG A 79 -5.93 -1.76 -2.95
C ARG A 79 -6.24 -3.18 -2.52
N GLU A 80 -5.30 -4.09 -2.70
CA GLU A 80 -5.45 -5.52 -2.42
C GLU A 80 -4.20 -6.03 -1.72
N CYS A 81 -4.39 -6.97 -0.80
CA CYS A 81 -3.29 -7.64 -0.12
C CYS A 81 -2.55 -8.54 -1.12
N ALA A 82 -1.26 -8.28 -1.36
CA ALA A 82 -0.43 -9.04 -2.30
C ALA A 82 -0.27 -10.54 -1.97
N ARG A 83 -0.71 -10.98 -0.79
CA ARG A 83 -0.64 -12.39 -0.35
C ARG A 83 -1.98 -13.13 -0.40
N CYS A 84 -3.08 -12.45 -0.09
CA CYS A 84 -4.38 -13.11 0.11
C CYS A 84 -5.55 -12.43 -0.58
N ASP A 85 -5.26 -11.42 -1.41
CA ASP A 85 -6.23 -10.69 -2.23
C ASP A 85 -7.34 -9.99 -1.43
N LEU A 86 -7.13 -9.77 -0.13
CA LEU A 86 -8.06 -8.98 0.68
C LEU A 86 -8.10 -7.54 0.16
N GLU A 87 -9.26 -7.10 -0.31
CA GLU A 87 -9.49 -5.74 -0.78
C GLU A 87 -9.51 -4.72 0.38
N GLU A 88 -8.92 -3.55 0.15
CA GLU A 88 -9.01 -2.39 1.02
C GLU A 88 -10.41 -1.81 0.95
N LYS A 89 -10.96 -1.51 2.14
CA LYS A 89 -12.17 -0.71 2.29
C LYS A 89 -11.89 0.42 3.29
N ARG A 90 -11.62 1.61 2.77
CA ARG A 90 -11.45 2.81 3.61
C ARG A 90 -12.80 3.42 3.94
N MET A 91 -12.98 3.74 5.22
CA MET A 91 -14.11 4.53 5.69
C MET A 91 -13.72 6.00 5.61
N ALA A 92 -14.45 6.80 4.82
CA ALA A 92 -14.08 8.20 4.56
C ALA A 92 -14.25 9.12 5.80
N HIS A 93 -15.02 8.68 6.78
CA HIS A 93 -15.39 9.45 7.98
C HIS A 93 -14.91 8.80 9.28
N ASP A 94 -14.02 7.82 9.19
CA ASP A 94 -13.51 7.09 10.34
C ASP A 94 -11.98 7.02 10.30
N ASP A 95 -11.34 7.30 11.45
CA ASP A 95 -9.89 7.26 11.64
C ASP A 95 -9.40 5.84 12.04
N GLU A 96 -10.24 4.83 11.86
CA GLU A 96 -9.91 3.42 12.06
C GLU A 96 -8.63 3.02 11.28
N ARG A 97 -7.79 2.20 11.93
CA ARG A 97 -6.58 1.64 11.29
C ARG A 97 -6.96 0.95 9.96
N PRO A 98 -6.29 1.26 8.83
CA PRO A 98 -6.56 0.64 7.53
C PRO A 98 -6.51 -0.89 7.55
N LEU A 99 -7.17 -1.53 6.57
CA LEU A 99 -7.07 -2.98 6.42
C LEU A 99 -5.71 -3.37 5.87
N LEU A 100 -5.21 -2.62 4.89
CA LEU A 100 -3.90 -2.79 4.27
C LEU A 100 -2.89 -1.80 4.82
N GLU A 101 -1.66 -2.30 4.95
CA GLU A 101 -0.50 -1.58 5.42
C GLU A 101 0.62 -1.71 4.39
N GLU A 102 1.43 -0.66 4.29
CA GLU A 102 2.63 -0.71 3.48
C GLU A 102 3.66 -1.65 4.12
N HIS A 103 4.13 -2.61 3.34
CA HIS A 103 5.13 -3.58 3.72
C HIS A 103 6.39 -3.37 2.88
N HIS A 104 7.48 -3.02 3.55
CA HIS A 104 8.76 -2.75 2.89
C HIS A 104 9.49 -4.05 2.59
N LEU A 105 9.77 -4.28 1.32
CA LEU A 105 10.61 -5.39 0.85
C LEU A 105 12.09 -4.99 0.88
N SER A 106 12.37 -3.74 0.50
CA SER A 106 13.70 -3.14 0.58
C SER A 106 13.59 -1.76 1.22
N TYR A 107 14.61 -1.40 2.02
CA TYR A 107 14.67 -0.17 2.79
C TYR A 107 15.78 0.72 2.26
N ALA A 108 15.52 2.02 2.14
CA ALA A 108 16.57 3.03 2.08
C ALA A 108 17.33 3.05 3.42
N ARG A 109 18.48 2.38 3.51
CA ARG A 109 19.47 2.54 4.57
C ARG A 109 20.01 3.96 4.59
N ASP A 110 20.07 4.53 5.79
CA ASP A 110 20.75 5.79 6.10
C ASP A 110 22.18 5.83 5.53
N GLY A 111 22.35 6.54 4.42
CA GLY A 111 23.58 7.23 4.02
C GLY A 111 24.77 6.43 3.48
N GLU A 112 24.85 5.10 3.64
CA GLU A 112 26.07 4.34 3.29
C GLU A 112 25.91 3.45 2.04
N THR A 113 24.67 3.18 1.61
CA THR A 113 24.34 2.47 0.36
C THR A 113 23.00 3.00 -0.13
N LEU A 114 22.98 3.61 -1.32
CA LEU A 114 21.75 3.97 -2.02
C LEU A 114 20.92 2.71 -2.13
N SER A 115 19.77 2.70 -1.47
CA SER A 115 19.00 1.48 -1.28
C SER A 115 17.55 1.78 -1.61
N HIS A 116 17.06 1.00 -2.56
CA HIS A 116 15.78 1.24 -3.17
C HIS A 116 14.66 1.03 -2.18
N GLU A 117 13.65 1.85 -2.27
CA GLU A 117 12.43 1.70 -1.49
C GLU A 117 11.43 0.95 -2.37
N ILE A 118 11.24 -0.34 -2.08
CA ILE A 118 10.27 -1.20 -2.76
C ILE A 118 9.25 -1.64 -1.71
N THR A 119 7.99 -1.31 -1.93
CA THR A 119 6.91 -1.62 -0.99
C THR A 119 5.75 -2.34 -1.67
N VAL A 120 5.07 -3.20 -0.91
CA VAL A 120 3.83 -3.89 -1.28
C VAL A 120 2.73 -3.62 -0.27
N SER A 121 1.46 -3.77 -0.68
CA SER A 121 0.33 -3.68 0.25
C SER A 121 0.02 -5.05 0.85
N LEU A 122 0.01 -5.16 2.18
CA LEU A 122 -0.41 -6.38 2.89
C LEU A 122 -1.50 -6.05 3.90
N CYS A 123 -2.48 -6.94 4.06
CA CYS A 123 -3.43 -6.78 5.16
C CYS A 123 -2.72 -6.92 6.51
N ARG A 124 -3.20 -6.22 7.55
CA ARG A 124 -2.57 -6.21 8.89
C ARG A 124 -2.27 -7.61 9.46
N TRP A 125 -3.08 -8.61 9.11
CA TRP A 125 -2.88 -10.01 9.50
C TRP A 125 -1.74 -10.68 8.73
N CYS A 126 -1.73 -10.58 7.40
CA CYS A 126 -0.66 -11.12 6.56
C CYS A 126 0.67 -10.41 6.85
N HIS A 127 0.65 -9.10 7.04
CA HIS A 127 1.81 -8.32 7.44
C HIS A 127 2.43 -8.86 8.74
N SER A 128 1.58 -9.08 9.76
CA SER A 128 2.01 -9.67 11.03
C SER A 128 2.58 -11.08 10.83
N LYS A 129 1.99 -11.91 9.98
CA LYS A 129 2.47 -13.28 9.69
C LYS A 129 3.85 -13.31 9.04
N VAL A 130 4.12 -12.40 8.10
CA VAL A 130 5.44 -12.33 7.44
C VAL A 130 6.53 -12.11 8.50
N HIS A 131 6.33 -11.16 9.40
CA HIS A 131 7.33 -10.84 10.43
C HIS A 131 7.36 -11.81 11.62
N ASN A 132 6.21 -12.32 12.07
CA ASN A 132 6.11 -13.14 13.28
C ASN A 132 6.16 -14.65 13.01
N SER A 133 5.97 -15.09 11.77
CA SER A 133 5.84 -16.50 11.42
C SER A 133 6.65 -16.92 10.18
N TRP A 134 7.54 -16.06 9.66
CA TRP A 134 8.41 -16.34 8.50
C TRP A 134 7.66 -16.72 7.22
N ALA A 135 6.39 -16.36 7.13
CA ALA A 135 5.56 -16.74 6.00
C ALA A 135 5.93 -15.89 4.76
N ARG A 136 5.85 -16.45 3.54
CA ARG A 136 6.19 -15.73 2.30
C ARG A 136 5.00 -14.99 1.72
N ILE A 137 5.26 -13.88 1.01
CA ILE A 137 4.20 -13.15 0.30
C ILE A 137 3.64 -13.99 -0.85
N THR A 138 4.48 -14.79 -1.50
CA THR A 138 4.12 -15.67 -2.62
C THR A 138 3.47 -17.00 -2.21
N ASP A 139 3.28 -17.25 -0.92
CA ASP A 139 2.55 -18.42 -0.46
C ASP A 139 1.06 -18.27 -0.80
N ASP A 140 0.44 -19.32 -1.33
CA ASP A 140 -1.02 -19.41 -1.43
C ASP A 140 -1.64 -19.23 -0.03
N ALA A 141 -2.49 -18.21 0.12
CA ALA A 141 -3.12 -17.88 1.37
C ALA A 141 -4.54 -17.33 1.16
N THR A 142 -5.48 -17.85 1.94
CA THR A 142 -6.82 -17.27 2.05
C THR A 142 -6.83 -16.22 3.18
N PRO A 143 -7.62 -15.13 3.07
CA PRO A 143 -7.80 -14.18 4.16
C PRO A 143 -8.23 -14.88 5.46
N GLU A 144 -7.72 -14.39 6.59
CA GLU A 144 -8.14 -14.90 7.90
C GLU A 144 -9.61 -14.58 8.16
N PRO A 145 -10.33 -15.43 8.94
CA PRO A 145 -11.72 -15.16 9.31
C PRO A 145 -11.92 -13.77 9.93
N ASP A 146 -10.99 -13.34 10.78
CA ASP A 146 -11.01 -12.01 11.40
C ASP A 146 -10.84 -10.89 10.36
N ALA A 147 -10.05 -11.13 9.30
CA ALA A 147 -9.87 -10.19 8.20
C ALA A 147 -11.15 -10.03 7.38
N ILE A 148 -11.84 -11.13 7.12
CA ILE A 148 -13.12 -11.14 6.43
C ILE A 148 -14.18 -10.45 7.28
N ALA A 149 -14.25 -10.76 8.58
CA ALA A 149 -15.22 -10.15 9.49
C ALA A 149 -15.10 -8.63 9.54
N GLU A 150 -13.88 -8.10 9.52
CA GLU A 150 -13.61 -6.67 9.51
C GLU A 150 -13.97 -6.01 8.19
N LEU A 151 -13.65 -6.64 7.06
CA LEU A 151 -14.07 -6.15 5.73
C LEU A 151 -15.60 -6.10 5.63
N GLU A 152 -16.30 -7.15 6.04
CA GLU A 152 -17.76 -7.20 6.04
C GLU A 152 -18.38 -6.22 7.04
N GLY A 153 -17.73 -6.01 8.18
CA GLY A 153 -18.10 -4.97 9.15
C GLY A 153 -18.07 -3.57 8.52
N ARG A 154 -17.01 -3.24 7.77
CA ARG A 154 -16.91 -1.97 7.05
C ARG A 154 -17.95 -1.83 5.95
N ARG A 155 -18.18 -2.89 5.17
CA ARG A 155 -19.24 -2.92 4.14
C ARG A 155 -20.62 -2.70 4.76
N SER A 156 -20.87 -3.26 5.94
CA SER A 156 -22.14 -3.06 6.65
C SER A 156 -22.31 -1.61 7.10
N ARG A 157 -21.28 -1.01 7.71
CA ARG A 157 -21.31 0.41 8.13
C ARG A 157 -21.53 1.36 6.96
N GLU A 158 -20.82 1.17 5.85
CA GLU A 158 -21.03 1.98 4.63
C GLU A 158 -22.47 1.85 4.12
N ARG A 159 -23.04 0.64 4.15
CA ARG A 159 -24.44 0.42 3.75
C ARG A 159 -25.43 1.09 4.70
N ASP A 160 -25.15 1.10 6.00
CA ASP A 160 -25.98 1.79 6.99
C ASP A 160 -25.92 3.32 6.81
N GLU A 161 -24.74 3.88 6.52
CA GLU A 161 -24.55 5.31 6.24
C GLU A 161 -25.26 5.75 4.95
N LEU A 162 -25.26 4.89 3.91
CA LEU A 162 -26.01 5.10 2.68
C LEU A 162 -27.49 4.70 2.81
N GLY A 163 -27.88 4.14 3.96
CA GLY A 163 -29.21 3.66 4.26
C GLY A 163 -30.20 4.82 4.37
N PHE A 164 -31.02 5.00 3.34
CA PHE A 164 -32.16 5.91 3.41
C PHE A 164 -33.22 5.29 4.33
N THR A 165 -33.43 5.89 5.52
CA THR A 165 -34.59 5.56 6.34
C THR A 165 -35.82 6.22 5.73
N SER A 166 -36.81 5.44 5.30
CA SER A 166 -38.03 6.01 4.72
C SER A 166 -38.89 6.65 5.80
N ALA A 167 -39.70 7.65 5.43
CA ALA A 167 -40.62 8.29 6.36
C ALA A 167 -41.66 7.31 6.96
N ALA A 168 -41.96 6.20 6.28
CA ALA A 168 -42.86 5.16 6.77
C ALA A 168 -42.22 4.38 7.93
N ASP A 169 -40.91 4.12 7.88
CA ASP A 169 -40.18 3.39 8.92
C ASP A 169 -40.11 4.18 10.25
N TRP A 170 -40.27 5.51 10.19
CA TRP A 170 -40.35 6.37 11.38
C TRP A 170 -41.69 6.22 12.13
N TYR A 171 -42.81 6.16 11.40
CA TYR A 171 -44.14 6.07 12.02
C TYR A 171 -44.37 4.73 12.73
N ASP A 172 -43.84 3.62 12.20
CA ASP A 172 -43.92 2.32 12.87
C ASP A 172 -43.07 2.26 14.15
N ARG A 173 -41.94 2.99 14.21
CA ARG A 173 -41.08 3.04 15.41
C ARG A 173 -41.65 3.92 16.53
N GLU A 174 -42.39 4.98 16.18
CA GLU A 174 -43.07 5.84 17.16
C GLU A 174 -44.38 5.24 17.70
N GLY A 175 -45.06 4.39 16.90
CA GLY A 175 -46.28 3.69 17.31
C GLY A 175 -46.08 2.62 18.39
N ASP A 176 -44.90 2.02 18.47
CA ASP A 176 -44.57 0.96 19.44
C ASP A 176 -44.14 1.50 20.83
N ASN A 177 -43.81 2.79 20.94
CA ASN A 177 -43.44 3.45 22.20
C ASN A 177 -44.64 4.14 22.90
N GLN A 178 -45.86 3.97 22.39
CA GLN A 178 -47.13 4.44 22.96
C GLN A 178 -48.00 3.28 23.46
N GLY A 179 -47.36 2.26 24.03
CA GLY A 179 -48.01 1.02 24.42
C GLY A 179 -48.03 0.68 25.91
N THR A 180 -47.85 1.62 26.86
CA THR A 180 -48.19 1.39 28.28
C THR A 180 -48.47 2.69 29.04
N THR A 181 -49.71 3.15 29.04
CA THR A 181 -50.35 3.78 30.21
C THR A 181 -51.86 3.52 30.12
N ASP A 182 -52.49 3.46 31.29
CA ASP A 182 -53.87 3.02 31.60
C ASP A 182 -54.03 1.49 31.71
N GLU A 183 -54.40 0.89 32.85
CA GLU A 183 -55.15 1.35 34.05
C GLU A 183 -54.49 0.96 35.39
#